data_AF-A0A519KV28-F1
#
_entry.id   AF-A0A519KV28-F1
#
_cell.length_a   1.000
_cell.length_b   1.000
_cell.length_c   1.000
_cell.angle_alpha   90.00
_cell.angle_beta   90.00
_cell.angle_gamma   90.00
#
_symmetry.space_group_name_H-M   'P 1'
#
loop_
_entity.id
_entity.type
_entity.pdbx_description
1 polymer ?
#
loop_
_entity_poly.entity_id
_entity_poly.type
_entity_poly.pdbx_seq_one_letter_code
_entity_poly.pdbx_strand_id
1 'polypeptide(L)' 'VRIEFEYEIYNEEKIKITEARTTLFFLNAETNKVIKCPDFLMKLIEENWKED' A
#
# COMPACT_ATOMS: atom_id res chain seq x y z
N VAL A 1 -9.22 3.11 -8.58
CA VAL A 1 -7.92 3.77 -8.82
C VAL A 1 -7.27 4.17 -7.50
N ARG A 2 -7.32 3.27 -6.52
CA ARG A 2 -6.68 3.46 -5.23
C ARG A 2 -6.41 2.08 -4.67
N ILE A 3 -5.37 1.97 -3.87
CA ILE A 3 -5.03 0.74 -3.16
C ILE A 3 -5.28 1.02 -1.69
N GLU A 4 -6.03 0.14 -1.04
CA GLU A 4 -6.30 0.23 0.39
C GLU A 4 -5.55 -0.91 1.07
N PHE A 5 -4.82 -0.59 2.13
CA PHE A 5 -4.12 -1.60 2.92
C PHE A 5 -4.26 -1.30 4.41
N GLU A 6 -4.33 -2.37 5.16
CA GLU A 6 -4.35 -2.40 6.61
C GLU A 6 -3.04 -3.03 7.07
N TYR A 7 -2.45 -2.48 8.13
CA TYR A 7 -1.19 -2.98 8.66
C TYR A 7 -1.11 -2.78 10.16
N GLU A 8 -0.30 -3.61 10.80
CA GLU A 8 -0.02 -3.57 12.21
C GLU A 8 1.44 -3.19 12.43
N ILE A 9 1.69 -2.35 13.43
CA ILE A 9 3.03 -1.93 13.82
C ILE A 9 3.35 -2.60 15.15
N TYR A 10 4.49 -3.29 15.19
CA TYR A 10 5.00 -4.01 16.35
C TYR A 10 6.28 -3.35 16.85
N ASN A 11 6.54 -3.39 18.17
CA ASN A 11 7.83 -3.02 18.73
C ASN A 11 8.87 -4.15 18.55
N GLU A 12 10.11 -3.93 19.00
CA GLU A 12 11.19 -4.93 18.93
C GLU A 12 10.87 -6.23 19.68
N GLU A 13 10.02 -6.16 20.71
CA GLU A 13 9.55 -7.29 21.50
C GLU A 13 8.35 -8.01 20.85
N LYS A 14 7.96 -7.63 19.63
CA LYS A 14 6.78 -8.14 18.90
C LYS A 14 5.45 -7.88 19.59
N ILE A 15 5.37 -6.83 20.40
CA ILE A 15 4.12 -6.35 20.99
C ILE A 15 3.47 -5.38 20.00
N LYS A 16 2.19 -5.60 19.68
CA LYS A 16 1.42 -4.70 18.81
C LYS A 16 1.29 -3.32 19.47
N ILE A 17 1.79 -2.29 18.80
CA ILE A 17 1.70 -0.89 19.24
C ILE A 17 0.41 -0.27 18.70
N THR A 18 0.11 -0.51 17.42
CA THR A 18 -1.07 0.04 16.75
C THR A 18 -1.42 -0.76 15.50
N GLU A 19 -2.65 -0.59 15.04
CA GLU A 19 -3.10 -0.93 13.70
C GLU A 19 -3.46 0.35 12.94
N ALA A 20 -3.35 0.33 11.62
CA ALA A 20 -3.63 1.47 10.77
C ALA A 20 -4.16 1.05 9.41
N ARG A 21 -4.93 1.95 8.80
CA ARG A 21 -5.44 1.82 7.44
C ARG A 21 -4.96 2.99 6.60
N THR A 22 -4.47 2.71 5.40
CA THR A 22 -4.01 3.74 4.47
C THR A 22 -4.63 3.52 3.10
N THR A 23 -4.86 4.63 2.40
CA THR A 23 -5.31 4.65 1.00
C THR A 23 -4.24 5.31 0.15
N LEU A 24 -3.67 4.55 -0.78
CA LEU A 24 -2.66 5.01 -1.72
C LEU A 24 -3.28 5.41 -3.06
N PHE A 25 -2.96 6.62 -3.50
CA PHE A 25 -3.28 7.14 -4.83
C PHE A 25 -2.01 7.30 -5.65
N PHE A 26 -2.12 7.06 -6.95
CA PHE A 26 -1.05 7.32 -7.91
C PHE A 26 -1.35 8.63 -8.63
N LEU A 27 -0.33 9.47 -8.77
CA LEU A 27 -0.40 10.75 -9.42
C LEU A 27 0.54 10.75 -10.63
N ASN A 28 0.11 11.33 -11.73
CA ASN A 28 1.01 11.71 -12.81
C ASN A 28 1.87 12.89 -12.33
N ALA A 29 3.19 12.75 -12.33
CA ALA A 29 4.11 13.73 -11.74
C ALA A 29 4.13 15.09 -12.44
N GLU A 30 3.78 15.15 -13.72
CA GLU A 30 3.75 16.41 -14.50
C GLU A 30 2.45 17.18 -14.28
N THR A 31 1.33 16.45 -14.21
CA THR A 31 -0.02 17.04 -14.19
C THR A 31 -0.67 17.04 -12.80
N ASN A 32 -0.08 16.34 -11.83
CA ASN A 32 -0.66 16.06 -10.50
C ASN A 32 -2.07 15.44 -10.53
N LYS A 33 -2.46 14.85 -11.66
CA LYS A 33 -3.75 14.18 -11.80
C LYS A 33 -3.67 12.75 -11.30
N VAL A 34 -4.75 12.28 -10.69
CA VAL A 34 -4.91 10.88 -10.28
C VAL A 34 -4.87 9.98 -11.50
N ILE A 35 -4.01 8.96 -11.44
CA ILE A 35 -3.85 7.93 -12.46
C ILE A 35 -4.01 6.54 -11.86
N LYS A 36 -4.24 5.55 -12.72
CA LYS A 36 -4.17 4.14 -12.31
C LYS A 36 -2.77 3.81 -11.81
N CYS A 37 -2.70 2.87 -10.85
CA CYS A 37 -1.43 2.27 -10.48
C CYS A 37 -0.76 1.71 -11.74
N PRO A 38 0.54 1.98 -11.97
CA PRO A 38 1.27 1.38 -13.08
C PRO A 38 1.21 -0.16 -13.02
N ASP A 39 0.98 -0.82 -14.17
CA ASP A 39 0.73 -2.26 -14.23
C ASP A 39 1.88 -3.09 -13.63
N PHE A 40 3.13 -2.72 -13.89
CA PHE A 40 4.30 -3.44 -13.36
C PHE A 40 4.35 -3.43 -11.83
N LEU A 41 3.91 -2.33 -11.21
CA LEU A 41 3.90 -2.17 -9.76
C LEU A 41 2.72 -2.92 -9.16
N MET A 42 1.55 -2.88 -9.80
CA MET A 42 0.40 -3.68 -9.37
C MET A 42 0.76 -5.17 -9.37
N LYS A 43 1.36 -5.66 -10.45
CA LYS A 43 1.82 -7.04 -10.55
C LYS A 43 2.83 -7.39 -9.44
N LEU A 44 3.78 -6.51 -9.15
CA LEU A 44 4.75 -6.74 -8.07
C LEU A 44 4.06 -6.83 -6.70
N ILE A 45 3.07 -5.97 -6.43
CA ILE A 45 2.29 -6.01 -5.20
C ILE A 45 1.55 -7.34 -5.11
N GLU A 46 0.83 -7.76 -6.17
CA GLU A 46 0.08 -9.01 -6.21
C GLU A 46 0.98 -10.24 -6.01
N GLU A 47 2.16 -10.28 -6.64
CA GLU A 47 3.10 -11.41 -6.51
C GLU A 47 3.70 -11.54 -5.10
N ASN A 48 3.79 -10.44 -4.36
CA ASN A 48 4.39 -10.40 -3.02
C ASN A 48 3.34 -10.26 -1.91
N TRP A 49 2.06 -10.18 -2.26
CA TRP A 49 0.97 -10.12 -1.30
C TRP A 49 0.81 -11.50 -0.66
N LYS A 50 1.24 -11.61 0.59
CA LYS A 50 1.01 -12.81 1.39
C LYS A 50 -0.28 -12.59 2.17
N GLU A 51 -1.28 -13.40 1.88
CA GLU A 51 -2.42 -13.56 2.78
C GLU A 51 -1.92 -14.37 3.98
N ASP A 52 -2.01 -13.78 5.17
CA ASP A 52 -1.76 -14.47 6.45
C ASP A 52 -2.93 -15.39 6.84
#